data_AF-A0A6V8SS46-F1
#
_entry.id   AF-A0A6V8SS46-F1
#
_cell.length_a   1.000
_cell.length_b   1.000
_cell.length_c   1.000
_cell.angle_alpha   90.00
_cell.angle_beta   90.00
_cell.angle_gamma   90.00
#
_symmetry.space_group_name_H-M   'P 1'
#
loop_
_entity.id
_entity.type
_entity.pdbx_description
1 polymer ?
#
loop_
_entity_poly.entity_id
_entity_poly.type
_entity_poly.pdbx_seq_one_letter_code
_entity_poly.pdbx_strand_id
1 'polypeptide(L)'
;MINYSDDRKLHLMILNKSYIEALDLQEIDKMLNVFKRHGIKKYRNNIVFQIDGYNDDPREIFEIPEIKAFFKKVFDKYPYMLYFLSNINSNDAWVLACLCNKHQTCSIVGKRNIDLKMQFDNNLLSQILNQTVAYMMQIHESSKSILKLRVRLASMLL
;
A
#
# COMPACT_ATOMS: atom_id res chain seq x y z
N MET A 1 3.27 -6.63 -24.55
CA MET A 1 3.50 -7.93 -23.87
C MET A 1 4.06 -7.64 -22.49
N ILE A 2 3.26 -7.86 -21.44
CA ILE A 2 3.75 -7.71 -20.06
C ILE A 2 4.24 -9.08 -19.62
N ASN A 3 5.56 -9.24 -19.54
CA ASN A 3 6.20 -10.41 -18.96
C ASN A 3 5.96 -10.38 -17.45
N TYR A 4 5.01 -11.19 -16.96
CA TYR A 4 4.94 -11.56 -15.55
C TYR A 4 5.92 -12.71 -15.31
N SER A 5 7.23 -12.40 -15.35
CA SER A 5 8.27 -13.34 -14.92
C SER A 5 8.70 -12.96 -13.51
N ASP A 6 7.83 -13.23 -12.55
CA ASP A 6 8.23 -13.40 -11.16
C ASP A 6 7.21 -14.31 -10.49
N ASP A 7 7.60 -15.56 -10.20
CA ASP A 7 6.86 -16.55 -9.40
C ASP A 7 6.70 -16.10 -7.93
N ARG A 8 6.55 -14.79 -7.68
CA ARG A 8 6.34 -14.23 -6.36
C ARG A 8 4.90 -14.50 -5.94
N LYS A 9 4.74 -15.38 -4.94
CA LYS A 9 3.45 -15.66 -4.29
C LYS A 9 2.89 -14.38 -3.66
N LEU A 10 1.91 -13.79 -4.33
CA LEU A 10 1.14 -12.66 -3.82
C LEU A 10 0.23 -13.13 -2.68
N HIS A 11 0.09 -12.29 -1.67
CA HIS A 11 -0.88 -12.43 -0.62
C HIS A 11 -2.01 -11.43 -0.87
N LEU A 12 -3.11 -11.95 -1.40
CA LEU A 12 -4.34 -11.21 -1.53
C LEU A 12 -5.02 -11.11 -0.16
N MET A 13 -5.29 -9.88 0.28
CA MET A 13 -6.00 -9.60 1.52
C MET A 13 -7.32 -8.92 1.19
N ILE A 14 -8.42 -9.64 1.41
CA ILE A 14 -9.77 -9.11 1.20
C ILE A 14 -10.20 -8.40 2.49
N LEU A 15 -10.52 -7.12 2.37
CA LEU A 15 -11.00 -6.27 3.45
C LEU A 15 -12.49 -6.01 3.24
N ASN A 16 -13.32 -6.61 4.09
CA ASN A 16 -14.77 -6.44 4.05
C ASN A 16 -15.19 -5.09 4.63
N LYS A 17 -16.28 -4.54 4.10
CA LYS A 17 -16.91 -3.30 4.56
C LYS A 17 -17.10 -3.23 6.07
N SER A 18 -17.61 -4.29 6.70
CA SER A 18 -17.82 -4.33 8.16
C SER A 18 -16.52 -4.12 8.96
N TYR A 19 -15.40 -4.70 8.51
CA TYR A 19 -14.10 -4.51 9.17
C TYR A 19 -13.56 -3.09 8.97
N ILE A 20 -13.77 -2.53 7.78
CA ILE A 20 -13.33 -1.17 7.43
C ILE A 20 -14.09 -0.14 8.26
N GLU A 21 -15.42 -0.23 8.31
CA GLU A 21 -16.27 0.72 9.05
C GLU A 21 -16.04 0.63 10.57
N ALA A 22 -15.78 -0.58 11.08
CA ALA A 22 -15.41 -0.79 12.49
C ALA A 22 -13.95 -0.38 12.81
N LEU A 23 -13.16 -0.02 11.80
CA LEU A 23 -11.72 0.21 11.91
C LEU A 23 -10.97 -0.98 12.56
N ASP A 24 -11.43 -2.20 12.29
CA ASP A 24 -10.89 -3.42 12.90
C ASP A 24 -9.60 -3.85 12.18
N LEU A 25 -8.50 -3.89 12.93
CA LEU A 25 -7.18 -4.26 12.41
C LEU A 25 -6.78 -5.70 12.71
N GLN A 26 -7.67 -6.52 13.30
CA GLN A 26 -7.33 -7.86 13.77
C GLN A 26 -6.75 -8.76 12.66
N GLU A 27 -7.29 -8.69 11.44
CA GLU A 27 -6.78 -9.47 10.31
C GLU A 27 -5.38 -9.00 9.86
N ILE A 28 -5.09 -7.70 9.95
CA ILE A 28 -3.77 -7.15 9.64
C ILE A 28 -2.76 -7.60 10.70
N ASP A 29 -3.15 -7.57 11.97
CA ASP A 29 -2.32 -8.05 13.08
C ASP A 29 -1.97 -9.54 12.91
N LYS A 30 -2.97 -10.38 12.62
CA LYS A 30 -2.80 -11.82 12.35
C LYS A 30 -1.83 -12.05 11.20
N MET A 31 -2.03 -11.36 10.07
CA MET A 31 -1.16 -11.47 8.90
C MET A 31 0.29 -11.10 9.24
N LEU A 32 0.53 -9.95 9.88
CA LEU A 32 1.88 -9.52 10.24
C LEU A 32 2.56 -10.50 11.22
N ASN A 33 1.81 -11.09 12.15
CA ASN A 33 2.32 -12.12 13.05
C ASN A 33 2.70 -13.41 12.31
N VAL A 34 1.94 -13.80 11.28
CA VAL A 34 2.33 -14.91 10.39
C VAL A 34 3.63 -14.59 9.67
N PHE A 35 3.77 -13.38 9.12
CA PHE A 35 4.96 -13.00 8.36
C PHE A 35 6.22 -13.01 9.23
N LYS A 36 6.12 -12.50 10.46
CA LYS A 36 7.21 -12.51 11.45
C LYS A 36 7.68 -13.94 11.72
N ARG A 37 6.75 -14.89 11.90
CA ARG A 37 7.07 -16.31 12.17
C ARG A 37 7.71 -17.04 10.99
N HIS A 38 7.34 -16.71 9.75
CA HIS A 38 7.78 -17.46 8.56
C HIS A 38 8.97 -16.84 7.82
N GLY A 39 9.49 -15.72 8.33
CA GLY A 39 10.59 -14.97 7.72
C GLY A 39 10.05 -13.76 6.97
N ILE A 40 10.04 -12.62 7.65
CA ILE A 40 9.42 -11.37 7.24
C ILE A 40 9.86 -10.87 5.85
N LYS A 41 11.14 -11.10 5.48
CA LYS A 41 11.70 -10.68 4.19
C LYS A 41 11.06 -11.35 2.98
N LYS A 42 10.51 -12.55 3.17
CA LYS A 42 9.79 -13.28 2.10
C LYS A 42 8.54 -12.55 1.65
N TYR A 43 8.03 -11.61 2.47
CA TYR A 43 6.80 -10.88 2.23
C TYR A 43 7.01 -9.47 1.68
N ARG A 44 8.24 -9.10 1.30
CA ARG A 44 8.50 -7.81 0.66
C ARG A 44 7.71 -7.69 -0.65
N ASN A 45 6.99 -6.58 -0.82
CA ASN A 45 6.26 -6.27 -2.07
C ASN A 45 5.36 -7.42 -2.54
N ASN A 46 4.55 -7.98 -1.63
CA ASN A 46 3.71 -9.13 -1.93
C ASN A 46 2.26 -9.02 -1.46
N ILE A 47 1.87 -8.01 -0.67
CA ILE A 47 0.48 -7.79 -0.29
C ILE A 47 -0.24 -7.05 -1.41
N VAL A 48 -1.41 -7.57 -1.78
CA VAL A 48 -2.41 -6.85 -2.58
C VAL A 48 -3.69 -6.78 -1.75
N PHE A 49 -4.22 -5.58 -1.56
CA PHE A 49 -5.50 -5.39 -0.90
C PHE A 49 -6.63 -5.41 -1.93
N GLN A 50 -7.74 -6.05 -1.56
CA GLN A 50 -8.99 -6.00 -2.29
C GLN A 50 -10.08 -5.55 -1.32
N ILE A 51 -10.87 -4.57 -1.73
CA ILE A 51 -11.98 -4.07 -0.93
C ILE A 51 -13.26 -4.76 -1.38
N ASP A 52 -14.06 -5.24 -0.42
CA ASP A 52 -15.35 -5.85 -0.68
C ASP A 52 -16.48 -5.14 0.09
N GLY A 53 -17.65 -5.05 -0.52
CA GLY A 53 -18.86 -4.44 0.07
C GLY A 53 -19.11 -2.97 -0.26
N TYR A 54 -18.29 -2.34 -1.12
CA TYR A 54 -18.47 -0.95 -1.59
C TYR A 54 -18.82 -0.84 -3.08
N ASN A 55 -19.33 -1.92 -3.70
CA ASN A 55 -19.54 -2.00 -5.15
C ASN A 55 -20.56 -0.97 -5.70
N ASP A 56 -21.47 -0.49 -4.84
CA ASP A 56 -22.50 0.50 -5.20
C ASP A 56 -22.05 1.95 -4.93
N ASP A 57 -20.85 2.15 -4.37
CA ASP A 57 -20.29 3.48 -4.15
C ASP A 57 -19.72 4.02 -5.47
N PRO A 58 -20.17 5.19 -5.96
CA PRO A 58 -19.71 5.72 -7.25
C PRO A 58 -18.29 6.31 -7.21
N ARG A 59 -17.72 6.47 -6.01
CA ARG A 59 -16.38 7.05 -5.82
C ARG A 59 -15.29 6.00 -6.03
N GLU A 60 -14.09 6.45 -6.37
CA GLU A 60 -12.94 5.55 -6.36
C GLU A 60 -12.63 5.08 -4.93
N ILE A 61 -12.10 3.87 -4.78
CA ILE A 61 -11.82 3.24 -3.47
C ILE A 61 -11.03 4.17 -2.52
N PHE A 62 -10.05 4.89 -3.05
CA PHE A 62 -9.18 5.79 -2.28
C PHE A 62 -9.83 7.17 -1.97
N GLU A 63 -11.03 7.42 -2.46
CA GLU A 63 -11.85 8.61 -2.17
C GLU A 63 -12.93 8.34 -1.11
N ILE A 64 -13.25 7.07 -0.84
CA ILE A 64 -14.25 6.66 0.16
C ILE A 64 -13.73 6.96 1.58
N PRO A 65 -14.40 7.82 2.38
CA PRO A 65 -13.91 8.29 3.68
C PRO A 65 -13.59 7.18 4.68
N GLU A 66 -14.42 6.13 4.73
CA GLU A 66 -14.27 4.98 5.61
C GLU A 66 -12.97 4.22 5.30
N ILE A 67 -12.67 4.06 4.01
CA ILE A 67 -11.44 3.40 3.54
C ILE A 67 -10.22 4.27 3.86
N LYS A 68 -10.32 5.59 3.65
CA LYS A 68 -9.26 6.53 4.03
C LYS A 68 -8.96 6.48 5.53
N ALA A 69 -9.99 6.50 6.36
CA ALA A 69 -9.86 6.41 7.81
C ALA A 69 -9.22 5.08 8.23
N PHE A 70 -9.62 3.97 7.60
CA PHE A 70 -9.04 2.65 7.83
C PHE A 70 -7.55 2.62 7.52
N PHE A 71 -7.14 3.01 6.31
CA PHE A 71 -5.72 2.99 5.95
C PHE A 71 -4.89 4.01 6.74
N LYS A 72 -5.47 5.15 7.13
CA LYS A 72 -4.80 6.05 8.08
C LYS A 72 -4.50 5.32 9.39
N LYS A 73 -5.49 4.62 9.98
CA LYS A 73 -5.28 3.83 11.21
C LYS A 73 -4.25 2.70 11.03
N VAL A 74 -4.24 2.06 9.86
CA VAL A 74 -3.22 1.05 9.52
C VAL A 74 -1.83 1.65 9.55
N PHE A 75 -1.61 2.79 8.90
CA PHE A 75 -0.29 3.44 8.85
C PHE A 75 0.09 4.10 10.18
N ASP A 76 -0.87 4.55 10.98
CA ASP A 76 -0.61 5.04 12.34
C ASP A 76 -0.08 3.89 13.24
N LYS A 77 -0.64 2.68 13.11
CA LYS A 77 -0.22 1.49 13.89
C LYS A 77 1.00 0.77 13.32
N TYR A 78 1.09 0.69 11.99
CA TYR A 78 2.12 -0.03 11.24
C TYR A 78 2.73 0.86 10.16
N PRO A 79 3.55 1.86 10.53
CA PRO A 79 4.02 2.82 9.55
C PRO A 79 4.96 2.26 8.49
N TYR A 80 5.49 1.05 8.73
CA TYR A 80 6.31 0.30 7.79
C TYR A 80 5.48 -0.54 6.78
N MET A 81 4.14 -0.44 6.78
CA MET A 81 3.25 -1.23 5.92
C MET A 81 3.64 -1.16 4.44
N LEU A 82 4.15 0.00 4.00
CA LEU A 82 4.65 0.24 2.65
C LEU A 82 5.69 -0.79 2.17
N TYR A 83 6.47 -1.39 3.07
CA TYR A 83 7.44 -2.44 2.74
C TYR A 83 6.78 -3.68 2.10
N PHE A 84 5.56 -4.01 2.51
CA PHE A 84 4.85 -5.20 2.06
C PHE A 84 3.97 -4.94 0.84
N LEU A 85 3.55 -3.70 0.59
CA LEU A 85 2.66 -3.37 -0.52
C LEU A 85 3.28 -3.73 -1.86
N SER A 86 2.57 -4.57 -2.61
CA SER A 86 2.83 -4.85 -4.02
C SER A 86 2.45 -3.63 -4.86
N ASN A 87 3.14 -3.46 -5.98
CA ASN A 87 2.82 -2.48 -7.02
C ASN A 87 1.93 -3.04 -8.15
N ILE A 88 1.47 -4.28 -8.02
CA ILE A 88 0.54 -4.88 -8.99
C ILE A 88 -0.79 -4.14 -8.92
N ASN A 89 -1.37 -3.86 -10.10
CA ASN A 89 -2.63 -3.14 -10.25
C ASN A 89 -2.66 -1.81 -9.46
N SER A 90 -1.52 -1.10 -9.41
CA SER A 90 -1.38 0.17 -8.67
C SER A 90 -1.74 0.07 -7.19
N ASN A 91 -1.59 -1.12 -6.58
CA ASN A 91 -2.02 -1.39 -5.21
C ASN A 91 -1.36 -0.48 -4.17
N ASP A 92 -0.05 -0.31 -4.25
CA ASP A 92 0.68 0.64 -3.40
C ASP A 92 0.23 2.07 -3.64
N ALA A 93 0.00 2.47 -4.90
CA ALA A 93 -0.43 3.82 -5.24
C ALA A 93 -1.81 4.17 -4.67
N TRP A 94 -2.83 3.33 -4.81
CA TRP A 94 -4.16 3.66 -4.30
C TRP A 94 -4.22 3.60 -2.76
N VAL A 95 -3.48 2.69 -2.12
CA VAL A 95 -3.36 2.65 -0.66
C VAL A 95 -2.68 3.92 -0.14
N LEU A 96 -1.63 4.39 -0.81
CA LEU A 96 -0.97 5.63 -0.45
C LEU A 96 -1.85 6.86 -0.75
N ALA A 97 -2.70 6.81 -1.79
CA ALA A 97 -3.64 7.88 -2.10
C ALA A 97 -4.68 8.08 -0.98
N CYS A 98 -5.01 7.02 -0.22
CA CYS A 98 -5.85 7.14 0.97
C CYS A 98 -5.25 8.08 2.04
N LEU A 99 -3.93 8.23 2.07
CA LEU A 99 -3.17 9.02 3.04
C LEU A 99 -2.86 10.44 2.55
N CYS A 100 -3.12 10.75 1.27
CA CYS A 100 -2.73 12.02 0.68
C CYS A 100 -3.83 13.10 0.84
N ASN A 101 -3.39 14.36 0.78
CA ASN A 101 -4.30 15.51 0.84
C ASN A 101 -4.96 15.77 -0.51
N LYS A 102 -4.19 15.58 -1.60
CA LYS A 102 -4.62 15.78 -2.97
C LYS A 102 -3.99 14.71 -3.86
N HIS A 103 -4.77 14.24 -4.83
CA HIS A 103 -4.31 13.33 -5.88
C HIS A 103 -4.76 13.84 -7.25
N GLN A 104 -3.99 13.51 -8.27
CA GLN A 104 -4.34 13.68 -9.67
C GLN A 104 -4.38 12.32 -10.34
N THR A 105 -5.49 12.05 -11.01
CA THR A 105 -5.67 10.86 -11.84
C THR A 105 -5.25 11.20 -13.27
N CYS A 106 -4.19 10.55 -13.76
CA CYS A 106 -3.79 10.64 -15.15
C CYS A 106 -4.32 9.41 -15.89
N SER A 107 -5.47 9.56 -16.57
CA SER A 107 -6.00 8.53 -17.45
C SER A 107 -5.48 8.75 -18.86
N ILE A 108 -4.65 7.83 -19.35
CA ILE A 108 -4.30 7.79 -20.78
C ILE A 108 -5.39 6.97 -21.48
N VAL A 109 -6.04 7.57 -22.48
CA VAL A 109 -7.05 6.90 -23.31
C VAL A 109 -6.48 5.57 -23.83
N GLY A 110 -7.13 4.45 -23.48
CA GLY A 110 -6.73 3.09 -23.89
C GLY A 110 -5.90 2.30 -22.88
N LYS A 111 -5.49 2.86 -21.74
CA LYS A 111 -4.95 2.08 -20.60
C LYS A 111 -6.06 1.71 -19.62
N ARG A 112 -6.03 0.46 -19.13
CA ARG A 112 -6.93 -0.01 -18.05
C ARG A 112 -6.53 0.51 -16.66
N ASN A 113 -5.31 1.03 -16.49
CA ASN A 113 -4.80 1.48 -15.21
C ASN A 113 -4.76 3.00 -15.16
N ILE A 114 -5.28 3.57 -14.07
CA ILE A 114 -5.15 4.99 -13.73
C ILE A 114 -3.74 5.20 -13.18
N ASP A 115 -2.97 6.09 -13.81
CA ASP A 115 -1.69 6.54 -13.25
C ASP A 115 -2.01 7.58 -12.16
N LEU A 116 -1.83 7.21 -10.89
CA LEU A 116 -2.07 8.09 -9.75
C LEU A 116 -0.82 8.91 -9.42
N LYS A 117 -0.98 10.23 -9.41
CA LYS A 117 0.02 11.18 -8.92
C LYS A 117 -0.48 11.80 -7.62
N MET A 118 0.35 11.82 -6.59
CA MET A 118 -0.06 12.19 -5.24
C MET A 118 0.72 13.39 -4.72
N GLN A 119 0.02 14.27 -4.02
CA GLN A 119 0.60 15.31 -3.19
C GLN A 119 0.30 15.00 -1.72
N PHE A 120 1.36 14.75 -0.96
CA PHE A 120 1.29 14.55 0.48
C PHE A 120 1.52 15.86 1.21
N ASP A 121 1.10 15.91 2.48
CA ASP A 121 1.69 16.87 3.41
C ASP A 121 3.21 16.64 3.46
N ASN A 122 4.00 17.73 3.48
CA ASN A 122 5.45 17.74 3.38
C ASN A 122 6.12 16.79 4.39
N ASN A 123 5.48 16.55 5.54
CA ASN A 123 6.03 15.70 6.60
C ASN A 123 5.56 14.23 6.54
N LEU A 124 4.34 13.94 6.08
CA LEU A 124 3.74 12.60 6.21
C LEU A 124 4.48 11.56 5.37
N LEU A 125 4.75 11.86 4.11
CA LEU A 125 5.45 10.93 3.22
C LEU A 125 6.87 10.66 3.71
N SER A 126 7.57 11.71 4.14
CA SER A 126 8.91 11.62 4.72
C SER A 126 8.91 10.75 5.97
N GLN A 127 7.89 10.87 6.84
CA GLN A 127 7.72 10.04 8.03
C GLN A 127 7.51 8.57 7.66
N ILE A 128 6.55 8.26 6.77
CA ILE A 128 6.27 6.89 6.32
C ILE A 128 7.52 6.26 5.69
N LEU A 129 8.21 7.01 4.82
CA LEU A 129 9.44 6.53 4.17
C LEU A 129 10.53 6.26 5.22
N ASN A 130 10.78 7.20 6.14
CA ASN A 130 11.81 7.05 7.15
C ASN A 130 11.52 5.88 8.10
N GLN A 131 10.27 5.70 8.52
CA GLN A 131 9.86 4.59 9.37
C GLN A 131 9.94 3.25 8.61
N THR A 132 9.57 3.23 7.33
CA THR A 132 9.74 2.04 6.49
C THR A 132 11.22 1.69 6.30
N VAL A 133 12.08 2.69 6.06
CA VAL A 133 13.54 2.49 5.92
C VAL A 133 14.16 2.02 7.24
N ALA A 134 13.77 2.61 8.37
CA ALA A 134 14.23 2.19 9.69
C ALA A 134 13.86 0.72 9.96
N TYR A 135 12.62 0.34 9.63
CA TYR A 135 12.17 -1.05 9.70
C TYR A 135 12.97 -1.98 8.79
N MET A 136 13.24 -1.57 7.54
CA MET A 136 14.09 -2.32 6.61
C MET A 136 15.51 -2.54 7.17
N MET A 137 16.10 -1.51 7.79
CA MET A 137 17.40 -1.63 8.45
C MET A 137 17.36 -2.60 9.64
N GLN A 138 16.32 -2.55 10.48
CA GLN A 138 16.14 -3.46 11.62
C GLN A 138 16.06 -4.92 11.18
N ILE A 139 15.40 -5.21 10.06
CA ILE A 139 15.34 -6.57 9.54
C ILE A 139 16.59 -6.94 8.71
N HIS A 140 17.60 -6.07 8.58
CA HIS A 140 18.79 -6.28 7.75
C HIS A 140 18.47 -6.47 6.25
N GLU A 141 17.59 -5.63 5.69
CA GLU A 141 17.38 -5.56 4.25
C GLU A 141 18.57 -4.98 3.50
N SER A 142 18.67 -5.28 2.21
CA SER A 142 19.77 -4.79 1.37
C SER A 142 19.58 -3.32 1.01
N SER A 143 20.68 -2.57 0.87
CA SER A 143 20.66 -1.19 0.36
C SER A 143 20.00 -1.10 -1.03
N LYS A 144 20.13 -2.14 -1.85
CA LYS A 144 19.47 -2.25 -3.17
C LYS A 144 17.94 -2.28 -3.02
N SER A 145 17.41 -3.00 -2.04
CA SER A 145 15.97 -3.03 -1.74
C SER A 145 15.47 -1.64 -1.29
N ILE A 146 16.23 -0.97 -0.43
CA ILE A 146 15.90 0.38 0.07
C ILE A 146 15.86 1.38 -1.10
N LEU A 147 16.86 1.35 -1.99
CA LEU A 147 16.91 2.23 -3.15
C LEU A 147 15.72 1.99 -4.09
N LYS A 148 15.38 0.73 -4.36
CA LYS A 148 14.21 0.38 -5.18
C LYS A 148 12.92 0.96 -4.60
N LEU A 149 12.73 0.88 -3.29
CA LEU A 149 11.56 1.46 -2.62
C LEU A 149 11.51 2.98 -2.82
N ARG A 150 12.64 3.68 -2.64
CA ARG A 150 12.73 5.13 -2.81
C ARG A 150 12.41 5.57 -4.24
N VAL A 151 13.00 4.90 -5.24
CA VAL A 151 12.74 5.19 -6.66
C VAL A 151 11.27 4.98 -7.00
N ARG A 152 10.67 3.89 -6.49
CA ARG A 152 9.25 3.61 -6.68
C ARG A 152 8.36 4.71 -6.10
N LEU A 153 8.58 5.11 -4.85
CA LEU A 153 7.81 6.19 -4.24
C LEU A 153 7.97 7.50 -4.99
N ALA A 154 9.19 7.87 -5.37
CA ALA A 154 9.46 9.10 -6.11
C ALA A 154 8.69 9.15 -7.44
N SER A 155 8.48 8.01 -8.10
CA SER A 155 7.71 7.94 -9.35
C SER A 155 6.22 8.27 -9.19
N MET A 156 5.68 8.21 -7.98
CA MET A 156 4.26 8.44 -7.67
C MET A 156 3.95 9.88 -7.22
N LEU A 157 4.99 10.69 -6.98
CA LEU A 157 4.83 12.07 -6.56
C LEU A 157 4.53 12.99 -7.76
N LEU A 158 3.76 14.04 -7.47
CA LEU A 158 3.58 15.20 -8.35
C LEU A 158 4.88 15.99 -8.49
#